data_AF-A0A520CPE9-F1
#
_entry.id   AF-A0A520CPE9-F1
#
_cell.length_a   1.000
_cell.length_b   1.000
_cell.length_c   1.000
_cell.angle_alpha   90.00
_cell.angle_beta   90.00
_cell.angle_gamma   90.00
#
_symmetry.space_group_name_H-M   'P 1'
#
loop_
_entity.id
_entity.type
_entity.pdbx_description
1 polymer ?
#
loop_
_entity_poly.entity_id
_entity_poly.type
_entity_poly.pdbx_seq_one_letter_code
_entity_poly.pdbx_strand_id
1 'polypeptide(L)'
;MYHISVMNENLENNDWIKDAPTLAAMARRNPFSIPEGYFDNCEEAVSSYIYLDGLKRNTTENAFLVPENYFEELTEMIETRIAIEHSLKADNKFAVPENYFETLQSRITAKIEAEQVINKEAKIIPLWRRSFVKYASAACFVVISSFGVYFYQNNQTEANVNIPQMQSADLASEQMLYDIDETTIIDHLEAQNISNTNTTSASDTEVENYILNNYSSTDLAQEL
;
A
#
# COMPACT_ATOMS: atom_id res chain seq x y z
N MET A 1 28.64 19.80 34.90
CA MET A 1 30.07 19.89 34.50
C MET A 1 30.09 20.33 33.05
N TYR A 2 30.36 21.61 32.76
CA TYR A 2 30.25 22.16 31.40
C TYR A 2 31.52 21.83 30.60
N HIS A 3 31.37 21.10 29.50
CA HIS A 3 32.46 20.81 28.58
C HIS A 3 32.71 22.06 27.72
N ILE A 4 33.73 22.84 28.07
CA ILE A 4 34.16 23.98 27.27
C ILE A 4 34.88 23.42 26.04
N SER A 5 34.20 23.39 24.89
CA SER A 5 34.81 23.06 23.61
C SER A 5 35.76 24.19 23.23
N VAL A 6 37.07 23.92 23.26
CA VAL A 6 38.11 24.85 22.79
C VAL A 6 38.16 24.73 21.27
N MET A 7 37.51 25.66 20.57
CA MET A 7 37.57 25.77 19.11
C MET A 7 38.98 26.16 18.67
N ASN A 8 39.57 25.41 17.75
CA ASN A 8 40.91 25.67 17.19
C ASN A 8 40.88 26.97 16.34
N GLU A 9 41.65 27.97 16.75
CA GLU A 9 41.73 29.26 16.05
C GLU A 9 42.62 29.15 14.79
N ASN A 10 42.01 28.83 13.64
CA ASN A 10 42.67 29.03 12.35
C ASN A 10 42.80 30.54 12.08
N LEU A 11 43.93 31.11 12.52
CA LEU A 11 44.28 32.53 12.43
C LEU A 11 44.43 33.08 11.01
N GLU A 12 44.42 32.23 9.97
CA GLU A 12 44.67 32.62 8.59
C GLU A 12 43.50 33.33 7.89
N ASN A 13 42.28 33.32 8.46
CA ASN A 13 41.11 33.94 7.83
C ASN A 13 40.28 34.78 8.81
N ASN A 14 40.90 35.80 9.40
CA ASN A 14 40.31 36.68 10.40
C ASN A 14 40.10 38.13 9.90
N ASP A 15 39.99 38.34 8.58
CA ASP A 15 39.77 39.69 8.02
C ASP A 15 38.47 40.34 8.54
N TRP A 16 37.48 39.53 8.91
CA TRP A 16 36.24 39.99 9.55
C TRP A 16 36.48 40.78 10.86
N ILE A 17 37.62 40.57 11.54
CA ILE A 17 37.98 41.30 12.76
C ILE A 17 38.22 42.79 12.45
N LYS A 18 38.74 43.11 11.26
CA LYS A 18 38.95 44.48 10.80
C LYS A 18 37.62 45.14 10.42
N ASP A 19 36.75 44.37 9.80
CA ASP A 19 35.45 44.87 9.31
C ASP A 19 34.41 44.99 10.44
N ALA A 20 34.54 44.21 11.52
CA ALA A 20 33.63 44.22 12.66
C ALA A 20 34.36 44.18 14.02
N PRO A 21 35.10 45.24 14.39
CA PRO A 21 35.93 45.28 15.61
C PRO A 21 35.09 45.19 16.90
N THR A 22 33.84 45.65 16.85
CA THR A 22 32.89 45.56 17.97
C THR A 22 32.43 44.12 18.25
N LEU A 23 32.26 43.31 17.21
CA LEU A 23 31.92 41.88 17.34
C LEU A 23 33.14 41.08 17.79
N ALA A 24 34.32 41.41 17.28
CA ALA A 24 35.57 40.78 17.70
C ALA A 24 35.89 41.05 19.19
N ALA A 25 35.53 42.23 19.70
CA ALA A 25 35.66 42.60 21.11
C ALA A 25 34.59 41.98 22.02
N MET A 26 33.54 41.36 21.45
CA MET A 26 32.47 40.75 22.24
C MET A 26 32.96 39.44 22.88
N ALA A 27 32.61 39.24 24.15
CA ALA A 27 32.92 37.99 24.84
C ALA A 27 32.23 36.81 24.14
N ARG A 28 33.00 35.77 23.77
CA ARG A 28 32.50 34.52 23.16
C ARG A 28 31.77 33.67 24.19
N ARG A 29 30.63 34.15 24.67
CA ARG A 29 29.71 33.43 25.56
C ARG A 29 28.35 33.35 24.89
N ASN A 30 27.65 32.24 25.12
CA ASN A 30 26.27 32.12 24.66
C ASN A 30 25.41 33.14 25.45
N PRO A 31 24.78 34.13 24.79
CA PRO A 31 23.92 35.10 25.47
C PRO A 31 22.53 34.53 25.80
N PHE A 32 22.20 33.34 25.31
CA PHE A 32 20.92 32.70 25.51
C PHE A 32 21.00 31.73 26.70
N SER A 33 20.16 31.98 27.71
CA SER A 33 19.93 31.08 28.85
C SER A 33 18.53 30.52 28.75
N ILE A 34 18.40 29.19 28.76
CA ILE A 34 17.11 28.51 28.87
C ILE A 34 16.80 28.18 30.34
N PRO A 35 15.52 28.17 30.74
CA PRO A 35 15.10 27.65 32.04
C PRO A 35 15.48 26.17 32.22
N GLU A 36 15.65 25.75 33.47
CA GLU A 36 15.79 24.34 33.82
C GLU A 36 14.56 23.56 33.33
N GLY A 37 14.79 22.40 32.71
CA GLY A 37 13.75 21.53 32.19
C GLY A 37 13.10 21.96 30.87
N TYR A 38 13.63 22.96 30.16
CA TYR A 38 13.08 23.44 28.88
C TYR A 38 12.90 22.33 27.84
N PHE A 39 13.78 21.32 27.84
CA PHE A 39 13.74 20.21 26.88
C PHE A 39 13.09 18.93 27.42
N ASP A 40 12.70 18.87 28.69
CA ASP A 40 12.26 17.63 29.35
C ASP A 40 11.01 17.03 28.67
N ASN A 41 10.12 17.89 28.16
CA ASN A 41 8.87 17.48 27.49
C ASN A 41 8.84 17.86 26.01
N CYS A 42 10.00 18.15 25.40
CA CYS A 42 10.05 18.61 24.01
C CYS A 42 9.50 17.56 23.04
N GLU A 43 9.87 16.29 23.23
CA GLU A 43 9.41 15.18 22.41
C GLU A 43 7.89 14.98 22.47
N GLU A 44 7.32 15.02 23.67
CA GLU A 44 5.87 14.91 23.88
C GLU A 44 5.12 16.11 23.28
N ALA A 45 5.63 17.32 23.48
CA ALA A 45 5.06 18.54 22.92
C ALA A 45 5.08 18.53 21.38
N VAL A 46 6.19 18.12 20.76
CA VAL A 46 6.31 18.00 19.31
C VAL A 46 5.36 16.93 18.77
N SER A 47 5.31 15.76 19.41
CA SER A 47 4.41 14.66 19.00
C SER A 47 2.94 15.07 19.09
N SER A 48 2.56 15.74 20.18
CA SER A 48 1.22 16.29 20.37
C SER A 48 0.88 17.32 19.29
N TYR A 49 1.81 18.21 18.97
CA TYR A 49 1.61 19.22 17.93
C TYR A 49 1.43 18.60 16.55
N ILE A 50 2.27 17.61 16.18
CA ILE A 50 2.15 16.88 14.91
C ILE A 50 0.79 16.17 14.83
N TYR A 51 0.36 15.54 15.92
CA TYR A 51 -0.95 14.88 15.98
C TYR A 51 -2.11 15.86 15.81
N LEU A 52 -2.08 17.00 16.51
CA LEU A 52 -3.10 18.04 16.40
C LEU A 52 -3.12 18.69 15.01
N ASP A 53 -1.97 18.92 14.38
CA ASP A 53 -1.86 19.43 13.02
C ASP A 53 -2.44 18.43 12.00
N GLY A 54 -2.11 17.14 12.16
CA GLY A 54 -2.67 16.06 11.37
C GLY A 54 -4.20 15.98 11.48
N LEU A 55 -4.75 16.13 12.70
CA LEU A 55 -6.19 16.19 12.90
C LEU A 55 -6.81 17.40 12.19
N LYS A 56 -6.26 18.61 12.36
CA LYS A 56 -6.78 19.83 11.73
C LYS A 56 -6.83 19.75 10.21
N ARG A 57 -5.84 19.10 9.58
CA ARG A 57 -5.79 18.92 8.12
C ARG A 57 -6.85 17.98 7.58
N ASN A 58 -7.25 16.99 8.36
CA ASN A 58 -8.18 15.93 7.96
C ASN A 58 -9.61 16.12 8.51
N THR A 59 -9.86 17.23 9.18
CA THR A 59 -11.14 17.51 9.83
C THR A 59 -11.91 18.59 9.07
N THR A 60 -13.24 18.47 9.02
CA THR A 60 -14.11 19.51 8.46
C THR A 60 -14.30 20.61 9.50
N GLU A 61 -14.64 21.84 9.09
CA GLU A 61 -14.76 23.00 10.00
C GLU A 61 -15.72 22.78 11.19
N ASN A 62 -16.60 21.78 11.12
CA ASN A 62 -17.60 21.49 12.14
C ASN A 62 -17.37 20.20 12.94
N ALA A 63 -16.23 19.51 12.77
CA ALA A 63 -16.02 18.19 13.36
C ALA A 63 -15.98 18.16 14.90
N PHE A 64 -15.73 19.31 15.53
CA PHE A 64 -15.71 19.46 16.99
C PHE A 64 -16.86 20.35 17.49
N LEU A 65 -17.78 20.73 16.62
CA LEU A 65 -18.97 21.45 17.02
C LEU A 65 -20.02 20.46 17.49
N VAL A 66 -20.55 20.70 18.68
CA VAL A 66 -21.75 20.01 19.14
C VAL A 66 -22.97 20.55 18.38
N PRO A 67 -23.99 19.71 18.13
CA PRO A 67 -25.25 20.17 17.55
C PRO A 67 -25.89 21.30 18.38
N GLU A 68 -26.70 22.13 17.71
CA GLU A 68 -27.50 23.15 18.39
C GLU A 68 -28.39 22.48 19.45
N ASN A 69 -28.49 23.10 20.63
CA ASN A 69 -29.25 22.61 21.79
C ASN A 69 -28.76 21.28 22.40
N TYR A 70 -27.56 20.79 22.05
CA TYR A 70 -27.03 19.53 22.61
C TYR A 70 -27.05 19.53 24.15
N PHE A 71 -26.58 20.59 24.80
CA PHE A 71 -26.46 20.61 26.26
C PHE A 71 -27.81 20.84 26.94
N GLU A 72 -28.70 21.58 26.29
CA GLU A 72 -30.08 21.84 26.70
C GLU A 72 -30.90 20.54 26.69
N GLU A 73 -30.79 19.73 25.62
CA GLU A 73 -31.52 18.46 25.46
C GLU A 73 -30.86 17.29 26.21
N LEU A 74 -29.54 17.35 26.47
CA LEU A 74 -28.79 16.26 27.13
C LEU A 74 -29.41 15.87 28.48
N THR A 75 -29.79 16.87 29.28
CA THR A 75 -30.36 16.64 30.61
C THR A 75 -31.69 15.90 30.52
N GLU A 76 -32.61 16.38 29.68
CA GLU A 76 -33.90 15.76 29.45
C GLU A 76 -33.77 14.34 28.88
N MET A 77 -32.83 14.14 27.96
CA MET A 77 -32.56 12.82 27.37
C MET A 77 -32.06 11.82 28.42
N ILE A 78 -31.17 12.23 29.32
CA ILE A 78 -30.67 11.38 30.41
C ILE A 78 -31.80 11.02 31.36
N GLU A 79 -32.58 12.01 31.81
CA GLU A 79 -33.69 11.79 32.75
C GLU A 79 -34.77 10.88 32.14
N THR A 80 -35.13 11.12 30.87
CA THR A 80 -36.09 10.28 30.14
C THR A 80 -35.58 8.85 30.02
N ARG A 81 -34.30 8.65 29.71
CA ARG A 81 -33.72 7.30 29.61
C ARG A 81 -33.75 6.57 30.95
N ILE A 82 -33.42 7.25 32.05
CA ILE A 82 -33.49 6.68 33.41
C ILE A 82 -34.94 6.34 33.77
N ALA A 83 -35.90 7.22 33.46
CA ALA A 83 -37.31 6.97 33.73
C ALA A 83 -37.87 5.80 32.92
N ILE A 84 -37.46 5.65 31.65
CA ILE A 84 -37.78 4.49 30.82
C ILE A 84 -37.19 3.22 31.43
N GLU A 85 -35.91 3.24 31.82
CA GLU A 85 -35.25 2.09 32.43
C GLU A 85 -35.92 1.66 33.75
N HIS A 86 -36.37 2.62 34.57
CA HIS A 86 -37.07 2.32 35.82
C HIS A 86 -38.53 1.85 35.61
N SER A 87 -39.21 2.34 34.57
CA SER A 87 -40.60 1.97 34.25
C SER A 87 -40.71 0.66 33.49
N LEU A 88 -39.71 0.33 32.67
CA LEU A 88 -39.47 -1.03 32.21
C LEU A 88 -39.00 -1.83 33.41
N LYS A 89 -39.95 -2.41 34.15
CA LYS A 89 -39.64 -3.51 35.06
C LYS A 89 -38.64 -4.41 34.36
N ALA A 90 -37.56 -4.75 35.04
CA ALA A 90 -36.64 -5.77 34.59
C ALA A 90 -37.41 -7.10 34.55
N ASP A 91 -38.30 -7.25 33.57
CA ASP A 91 -38.66 -8.53 32.98
C ASP A 91 -37.33 -9.02 32.45
N ASN A 92 -36.53 -9.64 33.32
CA ASN A 92 -35.86 -10.91 33.17
C ASN A 92 -35.70 -11.43 31.72
N LYS A 93 -35.37 -10.56 30.77
CA LYS A 93 -35.16 -10.87 29.34
C LYS A 93 -33.95 -11.78 29.15
N PHE A 94 -33.09 -11.83 30.16
CA PHE A 94 -31.94 -12.72 30.26
C PHE A 94 -32.11 -13.82 31.31
N ALA A 95 -33.28 -13.91 31.98
CA ALA A 95 -33.52 -15.02 32.88
C ALA A 95 -33.95 -16.25 32.06
N VAL A 96 -33.41 -17.40 32.44
CA VAL A 96 -33.87 -18.67 31.89
C VAL A 96 -35.27 -18.99 32.42
N PRO A 97 -36.12 -19.66 31.63
CA PRO A 97 -37.42 -20.15 32.09
C PRO A 97 -37.28 -21.05 33.33
N GLU A 98 -38.33 -21.08 34.15
CA GLU A 98 -38.40 -21.98 35.30
C GLU A 98 -38.14 -23.43 34.87
N ASN A 99 -37.30 -24.14 35.62
CA ASN A 99 -36.91 -25.54 35.36
C ASN A 99 -36.20 -25.78 34.01
N TYR A 100 -35.61 -24.74 33.39
CA TYR A 100 -34.78 -24.88 32.19
C TYR A 100 -33.67 -25.92 32.38
N PHE A 101 -32.89 -25.78 33.45
CA PHE A 101 -31.77 -26.68 33.72
C PHE A 101 -32.21 -28.08 34.17
N GLU A 102 -33.33 -28.21 34.87
CA GLU A 102 -33.88 -29.51 35.26
C GLU A 102 -34.33 -30.33 34.05
N THR A 103 -34.93 -29.68 33.04
CA THR A 103 -35.43 -30.36 31.83
C THR A 103 -34.40 -30.46 30.72
N LEU A 104 -33.29 -29.72 30.80
CA LEU A 104 -32.24 -29.69 29.78
C LEU A 104 -31.65 -31.07 29.52
N GLN A 105 -31.28 -31.79 30.57
CA GLN A 105 -30.65 -33.12 30.45
C GLN A 105 -31.58 -34.11 29.74
N SER A 106 -32.84 -34.16 30.17
CA SER A 106 -33.85 -35.05 29.56
C SER A 106 -34.10 -34.71 28.09
N ARG A 107 -34.15 -33.41 27.73
CA ARG A 107 -34.32 -32.97 26.34
C ARG A 107 -33.14 -33.36 25.45
N ILE A 108 -31.90 -33.26 25.96
CA ILE A 108 -30.70 -33.64 25.22
C ILE A 108 -30.71 -35.16 24.97
N THR A 109 -30.94 -35.97 25.99
CA THR A 109 -30.99 -37.43 25.87
C THR A 109 -32.08 -37.87 24.89
N ALA A 110 -33.31 -37.31 25.01
CA ALA A 110 -34.40 -37.62 24.10
C ALA A 110 -34.09 -37.25 22.63
N LYS A 111 -33.38 -36.14 22.40
CA LYS A 111 -32.93 -35.77 21.05
C LYS A 111 -31.91 -36.76 20.50
N ILE A 112 -30.92 -37.17 21.29
CA ILE A 112 -29.90 -38.13 20.88
C ILE A 112 -30.56 -39.48 20.52
N GLU A 113 -31.49 -39.95 21.35
CA GLU A 113 -32.21 -41.20 21.09
C GLU A 113 -33.08 -41.11 19.84
N ALA A 114 -33.82 -40.01 19.65
CA ALA A 114 -34.63 -39.80 18.45
C ALA A 114 -33.77 -39.72 17.17
N GLU A 115 -32.58 -39.14 17.25
CA GLU A 115 -31.66 -39.00 16.12
C GLU A 115 -30.94 -40.32 15.78
N GLN A 116 -30.65 -41.17 16.78
CA GLN A 116 -30.14 -42.53 16.57
C GLN A 116 -31.17 -43.46 15.92
N VAL A 117 -32.48 -43.24 16.09
CA VAL A 117 -33.52 -44.03 15.40
C VAL A 117 -33.62 -43.62 13.92
N ILE A 118 -33.19 -42.41 13.55
CA ILE A 118 -33.17 -41.91 12.18
C ILE A 118 -31.74 -42.05 11.62
N ASN A 119 -31.21 -43.28 11.58
CA ASN A 119 -30.06 -43.61 10.74
C ASN A 119 -30.49 -43.58 9.26
N LYS A 120 -30.80 -42.39 8.74
CA LYS A 120 -30.90 -42.17 7.31
C LYS A 120 -29.47 -42.06 6.82
N GLU A 121 -28.90 -43.19 6.40
CA GLU A 121 -27.58 -43.25 5.78
C GLU A 121 -27.42 -42.05 4.86
N ALA A 122 -26.42 -41.21 5.16
CA ALA A 122 -26.18 -40.00 4.39
C ALA A 122 -25.95 -40.43 2.94
N LYS A 123 -26.94 -40.17 2.07
CA LYS A 123 -26.85 -40.51 0.65
C LYS A 123 -25.70 -39.71 0.06
N ILE A 124 -24.56 -40.38 -0.13
CA ILE A 124 -23.37 -39.77 -0.71
C ILE A 124 -23.71 -39.47 -2.17
N ILE A 125 -24.00 -38.20 -2.48
CA ILE A 125 -24.26 -37.74 -3.84
C ILE A 125 -22.95 -37.15 -4.37
N PRO A 126 -22.35 -37.70 -5.44
CA PRO A 126 -21.15 -37.11 -6.02
C PRO A 126 -21.49 -35.73 -6.60
N LEU A 127 -20.76 -34.70 -6.15
CA LEU A 127 -21.04 -33.29 -6.47
C LEU A 127 -20.78 -32.94 -7.94
N TRP A 128 -19.90 -33.67 -8.62
CA TRP A 128 -19.55 -33.44 -10.03
C TRP A 128 -19.98 -34.61 -10.91
N ARG A 129 -21.03 -34.39 -11.72
CA ARG A 129 -21.42 -35.33 -12.77
C ARG A 129 -20.48 -35.15 -13.97
N ARG A 130 -19.55 -36.10 -14.13
CA ARG A 130 -18.49 -36.16 -15.18
C ARG A 130 -18.98 -35.91 -16.62
N SER A 131 -20.28 -36.04 -16.90
CA SER A 131 -20.88 -35.81 -18.21
C SER A 131 -21.08 -34.33 -18.59
N PHE A 132 -21.19 -33.40 -17.63
CA PHE A 132 -21.47 -31.99 -17.92
C PHE A 132 -20.21 -31.16 -18.25
N VAL A 133 -19.03 -31.64 -17.86
CA VAL A 133 -17.75 -30.94 -18.09
C VAL A 133 -17.44 -30.81 -19.59
N LYS A 134 -17.86 -31.78 -20.41
CA LYS A 134 -17.66 -31.76 -21.86
C LYS A 134 -18.44 -30.63 -22.53
N TYR A 135 -19.67 -30.37 -22.07
CA TYR A 135 -20.51 -29.30 -22.59
C TYR A 135 -20.09 -27.92 -22.07
N ALA A 136 -19.69 -27.84 -20.80
CA ALA A 136 -19.18 -26.60 -20.22
C ALA A 136 -17.95 -26.08 -20.98
N SER A 137 -17.00 -26.96 -21.32
CA SER A 137 -15.82 -26.59 -22.11
C SER A 137 -16.20 -26.04 -23.49
N ALA A 138 -17.13 -26.70 -24.21
CA ALA A 138 -17.59 -26.22 -25.52
C ALA A 138 -18.31 -24.86 -25.43
N ALA A 139 -19.16 -24.66 -24.41
CA ALA A 139 -19.85 -23.39 -24.20
C ALA A 139 -18.87 -22.24 -23.92
N CYS A 140 -17.81 -22.49 -23.14
CA CYS A 140 -16.76 -21.49 -22.89
C CYS A 140 -16.07 -21.04 -24.18
N PHE A 141 -15.75 -21.97 -25.10
CA PHE A 141 -15.16 -21.60 -26.39
C PHE A 141 -16.13 -20.77 -27.24
N VAL A 142 -17.42 -21.10 -27.26
CA VAL A 142 -18.43 -20.32 -27.97
C VAL A 142 -18.56 -18.91 -27.38
N VAL A 143 -18.57 -18.78 -26.06
CA VAL A 143 -18.66 -17.48 -25.36
C VAL A 143 -17.40 -16.64 -25.59
N ILE A 144 -16.21 -17.24 -25.51
CA ILE A 144 -14.95 -16.51 -25.75
C ILE A 144 -14.87 -16.08 -27.22
N SER A 145 -15.25 -16.95 -28.15
CA SER A 145 -15.22 -16.62 -29.58
C SER A 145 -16.25 -15.55 -29.94
N SER A 146 -17.45 -15.58 -29.38
CA SER A 146 -18.47 -14.56 -29.63
C SER A 146 -18.12 -13.23 -28.98
N PHE A 147 -17.57 -13.25 -27.76
CA PHE A 147 -17.08 -12.05 -27.06
C PHE A 147 -15.89 -11.43 -27.79
N GLY A 148 -14.98 -12.25 -28.33
CA GLY A 148 -13.86 -11.77 -29.15
C GLY A 148 -14.32 -11.05 -30.42
N VAL A 149 -15.30 -11.62 -31.14
CA VAL A 149 -15.87 -10.97 -32.35
C VAL A 149 -16.62 -9.67 -31.99
N TYR A 150 -17.39 -9.67 -30.90
CA TYR A 150 -18.12 -8.49 -30.44
C TYR A 150 -17.16 -7.35 -30.06
N PHE A 151 -16.08 -7.66 -29.33
CA PHE A 151 -15.05 -6.68 -29.00
C PHE A 151 -14.29 -6.19 -30.24
N TYR A 152 -14.04 -7.06 -31.22
CA TYR A 152 -13.38 -6.69 -32.48
C TYR A 152 -14.25 -5.76 -33.34
N GLN A 153 -15.56 -6.01 -33.45
CA GLN A 153 -16.48 -5.13 -34.19
C GLN A 153 -16.66 -3.76 -33.52
N ASN A 154 -16.67 -3.70 -32.18
CA ASN A 154 -16.81 -2.43 -31.46
C ASN A 154 -15.61 -1.47 -31.68
N ASN A 155 -14.47 -1.98 -32.13
CA ASN A 155 -13.25 -1.19 -32.34
C ASN A 155 -13.01 -0.79 -33.82
N GLN A 156 -13.96 -1.03 -34.73
CA GLN A 156 -13.80 -0.78 -36.18
C GLN A 156 -14.92 0.10 -36.75
N THR A 157 -14.88 1.41 -36.49
CA THR A 157 -15.54 2.42 -37.36
C THR A 157 -14.53 2.82 -38.45
N GLU A 158 -14.54 2.01 -39.50
CA GLU A 158 -13.98 2.10 -40.86
C GLU A 158 -12.83 3.07 -41.20
N ALA A 159 -11.68 2.49 -41.57
CA ALA A 159 -10.91 2.91 -42.73
C ALA A 159 -10.18 1.71 -43.36
N ASN A 160 -10.59 1.37 -44.59
CA ASN A 160 -9.91 0.59 -45.64
C ASN A 160 -9.10 -0.67 -45.27
N VAL A 161 -9.47 -1.78 -45.91
CA VAL A 161 -8.74 -3.05 -45.92
C VAL A 161 -7.29 -2.84 -46.37
N ASN A 162 -6.38 -2.87 -45.42
CA ASN A 162 -5.02 -3.37 -45.57
C ASN A 162 -4.75 -4.23 -44.34
N ILE A 163 -4.46 -5.50 -44.57
CA ILE A 163 -4.07 -6.45 -43.51
C ILE A 163 -2.81 -5.88 -42.84
N PRO A 164 -2.84 -5.41 -41.59
CA PRO A 164 -1.62 -5.17 -40.84
C PRO A 164 -1.21 -6.53 -40.32
N GLN A 165 -0.35 -7.19 -41.07
CA GLN A 165 0.58 -8.16 -40.50
C GLN A 165 1.15 -7.48 -39.26
N MET A 166 0.80 -7.97 -38.07
CA MET A 166 1.37 -7.47 -36.82
C MET A 166 2.83 -7.93 -36.83
N GLN A 167 3.63 -7.15 -37.53
CA GLN A 167 5.07 -7.26 -37.57
C GLN A 167 5.50 -6.79 -36.20
N SER A 168 5.63 -7.74 -35.28
CA SER A 168 6.41 -7.53 -34.07
C SER A 168 7.76 -6.97 -34.53
N ALA A 169 8.26 -5.95 -33.83
CA ALA A 169 9.56 -5.36 -34.11
C ALA A 169 10.69 -6.42 -34.17
N ASP A 170 10.46 -7.62 -33.61
CA ASP A 170 11.31 -8.80 -33.78
C ASP A 170 11.44 -9.29 -35.24
N LEU A 171 10.37 -9.33 -36.02
CA LEU A 171 10.42 -9.89 -37.39
C LEU A 171 11.08 -8.94 -38.40
N ALA A 172 10.97 -7.63 -38.18
CA ALA A 172 11.66 -6.63 -39.01
C ALA A 172 13.17 -6.66 -38.79
N SER A 173 13.59 -6.87 -37.54
CA SER A 173 15.00 -7.10 -37.18
C SER A 173 15.56 -8.35 -37.83
N GLU A 174 14.78 -9.44 -37.84
CA GLU A 174 15.18 -10.73 -38.42
C GLU A 174 15.26 -10.65 -39.95
N GLN A 175 14.34 -9.93 -40.59
CA GLN A 175 14.31 -9.78 -42.05
C GLN A 175 15.43 -8.88 -42.59
N MET A 176 15.90 -7.88 -41.82
CA MET A 176 17.08 -7.10 -42.19
C MET A 176 18.39 -7.88 -42.06
N LEU A 177 18.43 -8.92 -41.22
CA LEU A 177 19.61 -9.80 -41.09
C LEU A 177 19.75 -10.77 -42.27
N TYR A 178 18.63 -11.19 -42.87
CA TYR A 178 18.60 -12.07 -44.04
C TYR A 178 18.92 -11.38 -45.37
N ASP A 179 18.76 -10.05 -45.45
CA ASP A 179 19.00 -9.25 -46.66
C ASP A 179 20.48 -8.81 -46.80
N ILE A 180 21.33 -9.23 -45.86
CA ILE A 180 22.78 -9.04 -45.93
C ILE A 180 23.34 -10.15 -46.82
N ASP A 181 23.88 -9.79 -47.98
CA ASP A 181 24.52 -10.74 -48.88
C ASP A 181 25.77 -11.37 -48.23
N GLU A 182 26.01 -12.65 -48.46
CA GLU A 182 27.14 -13.41 -47.89
C GLU A 182 28.48 -12.76 -48.23
N THR A 183 28.56 -12.10 -49.39
CA THR A 183 29.73 -11.32 -49.83
C THR A 183 30.01 -10.09 -48.95
N THR A 184 28.96 -9.44 -48.42
CA THR A 184 29.07 -8.26 -47.54
C THR A 184 29.53 -8.66 -46.14
N ILE A 185 29.11 -9.86 -45.68
CA ILE A 185 29.57 -10.47 -44.42
C ILE A 185 31.05 -10.83 -44.54
N ILE A 186 31.48 -11.43 -45.65
CA ILE A 186 32.90 -11.77 -45.91
C ILE A 186 33.76 -10.50 -45.99
N ASP A 187 33.30 -9.44 -46.66
CA ASP A 187 34.02 -8.16 -46.77
C ASP A 187 34.18 -7.46 -45.41
N HIS A 188 33.16 -7.51 -44.55
CA HIS A 188 33.23 -6.99 -43.18
C HIS A 188 34.07 -7.87 -42.24
N LEU A 189 34.08 -9.19 -42.44
CA LEU A 189 34.90 -10.12 -41.64
C LEU A 189 36.39 -10.03 -42.03
N GLU A 190 36.72 -9.86 -43.32
CA GLU A 190 38.09 -9.57 -43.77
C GLU A 190 38.55 -8.18 -43.34
N ALA A 191 37.65 -7.18 -43.32
CA ALA A 191 37.94 -5.86 -42.77
C ALA A 191 38.11 -5.85 -41.23
N GLN A 192 37.38 -6.69 -40.48
CA GLN A 192 37.48 -6.78 -39.02
C GLN A 192 38.55 -7.75 -38.49
N ASN A 193 39.03 -8.71 -39.28
CA ASN A 193 40.14 -9.59 -38.87
C ASN A 193 41.49 -8.83 -38.75
N ILE A 194 41.50 -7.52 -39.03
CA ILE A 194 42.64 -6.62 -38.78
C ILE A 194 42.58 -5.99 -37.37
N SER A 195 41.51 -6.16 -36.58
CA SER A 195 41.44 -5.60 -35.23
C SER A 195 40.58 -6.40 -34.25
N ASN A 196 41.29 -7.20 -33.45
CA ASN A 196 41.05 -7.47 -32.03
C ASN A 196 40.04 -8.57 -31.65
N THR A 197 40.63 -9.75 -31.43
CA THR A 197 40.34 -10.63 -30.29
C THR A 197 40.20 -9.84 -28.98
N ASN A 198 39.09 -9.99 -28.21
CA ASN A 198 39.01 -10.13 -26.74
C ASN A 198 37.65 -9.66 -26.13
N THR A 199 36.84 -10.63 -25.66
CA THR A 199 36.02 -10.69 -24.42
C THR A 199 35.32 -9.45 -23.80
N THR A 200 33.99 -9.58 -23.62
CA THR A 200 33.16 -9.31 -22.40
C THR A 200 33.55 -8.19 -21.41
N SER A 201 32.71 -7.15 -21.30
CA SER A 201 32.22 -6.53 -20.04
C SER A 201 31.32 -5.34 -20.36
N ALA A 202 30.08 -5.31 -19.84
CA ALA A 202 29.28 -4.09 -19.83
C ALA A 202 30.01 -3.04 -18.96
N SER A 203 29.98 -1.78 -19.39
CA SER A 203 30.65 -0.68 -18.68
C SER A 203 29.93 -0.39 -17.35
N ASP A 204 30.67 -0.19 -16.26
CA ASP A 204 30.13 0.21 -14.95
C ASP A 204 29.25 1.47 -15.06
N THR A 205 29.55 2.35 -16.01
CA THR A 205 28.76 3.56 -16.31
C THR A 205 27.38 3.23 -16.88
N GLU A 206 27.26 2.15 -17.65
CA GLU A 206 25.98 1.74 -18.24
C GLU A 206 25.08 1.09 -17.18
N VAL A 207 25.69 0.35 -16.25
CA VAL A 207 25.01 -0.24 -15.09
C VAL A 207 24.55 0.85 -14.12
N GLU A 208 25.40 1.84 -13.83
CA GLU A 208 25.08 2.95 -12.92
C GLU A 208 23.88 3.77 -13.42
N ASN A 209 23.86 4.11 -14.71
CA ASN A 209 22.76 4.86 -15.31
C ASN A 209 21.43 4.09 -15.29
N TYR A 210 21.47 2.77 -15.47
CA TYR A 210 20.27 1.94 -15.40
C TYR A 210 19.66 1.93 -13.99
N ILE A 211 20.51 1.85 -12.96
CA ILE A 211 20.08 1.84 -11.56
C ILE A 211 19.49 3.20 -11.18
N LEU A 212 20.14 4.32 -11.55
CA LEU A 212 19.65 5.67 -11.25
C LEU A 212 18.32 6.03 -11.93
N ASN A 213 18.06 5.48 -13.12
CA ASN A 213 16.82 5.78 -13.85
C ASN A 213 15.62 4.93 -13.40
N ASN A 214 15.84 3.76 -12.80
CA ASN A 214 14.76 2.83 -12.46
C ASN A 214 14.49 2.71 -10.95
N TYR A 215 15.41 3.15 -10.09
CA TYR A 215 15.25 3.06 -8.64
C TYR A 215 15.50 4.41 -7.96
N SER A 216 14.65 4.79 -7.00
CA SER A 216 14.83 6.02 -6.21
C SER A 216 15.80 5.79 -5.05
N SER A 217 16.46 6.85 -4.58
CA SER A 217 17.39 6.76 -3.43
C SER A 217 16.71 6.27 -2.14
N THR A 218 15.40 6.47 -2.01
CA THR A 218 14.56 5.96 -0.92
C THR A 218 14.30 4.46 -1.03
N ASP A 219 14.18 3.91 -2.24
CA ASP A 219 13.98 2.45 -2.44
C ASP A 219 15.26 1.66 -2.13
N LEU A 220 16.43 2.20 -2.48
CA LEU A 220 17.72 1.57 -2.16
C LEU A 220 18.02 1.52 -0.65
N ALA A 221 17.42 2.41 0.15
CA ALA A 221 17.66 2.50 1.60
C ALA A 221 16.74 1.61 2.44
N GLN A 222 15.68 1.04 1.84
CA GLN A 222 14.69 0.23 2.55
C GLN A 222 15.05 -1.26 2.62
N GLU A 223 16.12 -1.69 1.95
CA GLU A 223 16.55 -3.09 1.90
C GLU A 223 17.91 -3.37 2.59
N LEU A 224 18.25 -2.56 3.59
CA LEU A 224 19.36 -2.78 4.54
C LEU A 224 18.85 -2.70 5.99
#